data_AF-A0AAV4JXF4-F1
#
_entry.id   AF-A0AAV4JXF4-F1
#
_cell.length_a   1.000
_cell.length_b   1.000
_cell.length_c   1.000
_cell.angle_alpha   90.00
_cell.angle_beta   90.00
_cell.angle_gamma   90.00
#
_symmetry.space_group_name_H-M   'P 1'
#
loop_
_entity.id
_entity.type
_entity.pdbx_description
1 polymer ?
#
loop_
_entity_poly.entity_id
_entity_poly.type
_entity_poly.pdbx_seq_one_letter_code
_entity_poly.pdbx_strand_id
1 'polypeptide(L)'
;MREEFRSLIDLTVRLKVRCTSLDRPDEDELAEYRGTGMLRVGTGCIWLCSGPEYNKPCVCFKCAGKVAEKHWTFHVRTAQHVVYNSEEARKTKVDLFYDDSSCQRDGKMWSVMVVDKLSSPSEIDWCDMLCATCDEDLGGRIESAWSCWLHEGVQNPQDLSGLNLVPFCDEGPDPVVIVSHPHGQPKKITVGEVKYRAKRGPRIMEYNTPTCPGSSGATVFAYDRNRGKFSYISAISAVHSGSYDKPCTEHKHRFNLLKRIFNKLRGHEATVVQLNYGYCGVLVLNCPRKRI
;
A
#
# COMPACT_ATOMS: atom_id res chain seq x y z
N MET A 1 -16.66 -8.00 12.15
CA MET A 1 -15.40 -7.36 11.71
C MET A 1 -15.42 -5.95 12.28
N ARG A 2 -14.42 -5.55 13.08
CA ARG A 2 -14.38 -4.20 13.67
C ARG A 2 -14.30 -3.13 12.57
N GLU A 3 -14.87 -1.95 12.80
CA GLU A 3 -15.05 -0.90 11.79
C GLU A 3 -13.73 -0.35 11.24
N GLU A 4 -12.65 -0.43 12.02
CA GLU A 4 -11.32 0.04 11.65
C GLU A 4 -10.68 -0.87 10.61
N PHE A 5 -10.82 -2.19 10.79
CA PHE A 5 -10.32 -3.15 9.81
C PHE A 5 -11.13 -3.11 8.51
N ARG A 6 -12.44 -2.84 8.61
CA ARG A 6 -13.27 -2.53 7.43
C ARG A 6 -12.79 -1.26 6.74
N SER A 7 -12.50 -0.21 7.49
CA SER A 7 -11.97 1.04 6.95
C SER A 7 -10.66 0.82 6.20
N LEU A 8 -9.75 0.01 6.74
CA LEU A 8 -8.51 -0.37 6.06
C LEU A 8 -8.76 -1.16 4.77
N ILE A 9 -9.73 -2.07 4.77
CA ILE A 9 -10.18 -2.77 3.56
C ILE A 9 -10.76 -1.80 2.53
N ASP A 10 -11.52 -0.80 2.98
CA ASP A 10 -12.15 0.23 2.14
C ASP A 10 -11.14 1.22 1.56
N LEU A 11 -10.08 1.54 2.30
CA LEU A 11 -8.98 2.39 1.85
C LEU A 11 -8.00 1.66 0.92
N THR A 12 -8.08 0.34 0.81
CA THR A 12 -7.29 -0.45 -0.15
C THR A 12 -7.89 -0.33 -1.55
N VAL A 13 -7.05 0.03 -2.53
CA VAL A 13 -7.48 0.34 -3.90
C VAL A 13 -6.73 -0.50 -4.93
N ARG A 14 -7.37 -0.73 -6.08
CA ARG A 14 -6.75 -1.37 -7.26
C ARG A 14 -6.20 -0.33 -8.20
N LEU A 15 -4.96 -0.53 -8.65
CA LEU A 15 -4.31 0.29 -9.67
C LEU A 15 -4.38 -0.40 -11.02
N LYS A 16 -4.65 0.39 -12.06
CA LYS A 16 -4.54 0.01 -13.48
C LYS A 16 -3.64 1.01 -14.18
N VAL A 17 -2.41 0.61 -14.45
CA VAL A 17 -1.38 1.44 -15.08
C VAL A 17 -1.30 1.07 -16.55
N ARG A 18 -1.55 2.03 -17.45
CA ARG A 18 -1.60 1.80 -18.91
C ARG A 18 -0.42 2.42 -19.67
N CYS A 19 0.66 2.67 -18.96
CA CYS A 19 1.85 3.29 -19.52
C CYS A 19 3.08 2.77 -18.80
N THR A 20 4.12 2.53 -19.55
CA THR A 20 5.47 2.35 -19.03
C THR A 20 6.32 3.48 -19.58
N SER A 21 6.81 4.35 -18.71
CA SER A 21 7.54 5.54 -19.14
C SER A 21 8.85 5.18 -19.83
N LEU A 22 9.27 5.99 -20.80
CA LEU A 22 10.59 5.87 -21.43
C LEU A 22 11.72 6.09 -20.41
N ASP A 23 11.45 6.80 -19.32
CA ASP A 23 12.44 7.17 -18.31
C ASP A 23 12.72 6.08 -17.26
N ARG A 24 12.08 4.91 -17.34
CA ARG A 24 12.41 3.79 -16.43
C ARG A 24 13.89 3.42 -16.57
N PRO A 25 14.61 3.07 -15.49
CA PRO A 25 16.03 2.69 -15.56
C PRO A 25 16.20 1.29 -16.16
N ASP A 26 17.39 0.96 -16.68
CA ASP A 26 17.64 -0.32 -17.40
C ASP A 26 17.55 -1.52 -16.47
N GLU A 27 17.76 -1.30 -15.17
CA GLU A 27 17.69 -2.34 -14.15
C GLU A 27 16.26 -2.61 -13.67
N ASP A 28 15.27 -1.83 -14.10
CA ASP A 28 13.86 -2.02 -13.75
C ASP A 28 13.28 -3.23 -14.48
N GLU A 29 12.48 -4.04 -13.78
CA GLU A 29 11.85 -5.25 -14.35
C GLU A 29 10.93 -4.92 -15.54
N LEU A 30 10.50 -3.67 -15.68
CA LEU A 30 9.63 -3.19 -16.75
C LEU A 30 10.38 -2.37 -17.81
N ALA A 31 11.71 -2.35 -17.77
CA ALA A 31 12.56 -1.64 -18.73
C ALA A 31 12.34 -2.08 -20.18
N GLU A 32 12.01 -3.35 -20.43
CA GLU A 32 11.72 -3.87 -21.76
C GLU A 32 10.38 -3.37 -22.34
N TYR A 33 9.48 -2.88 -21.48
CA TYR A 33 8.14 -2.40 -21.87
C TYR A 33 8.05 -0.89 -22.02
N ARG A 34 9.17 -0.15 -21.95
CA ARG A 34 9.21 1.31 -22.09
C ARG A 34 8.48 1.79 -23.35
N GLY A 35 7.71 2.86 -23.20
CA GLY A 35 6.91 3.45 -24.28
C GLY A 35 5.68 2.64 -24.67
N THR A 36 5.47 1.44 -24.10
CA THR A 36 4.29 0.62 -24.39
C THR A 36 3.09 1.02 -23.52
N GLY A 37 1.90 0.70 -24.04
CA GLY A 37 0.63 0.80 -23.32
C GLY A 37 0.20 -0.48 -22.60
N MET A 38 1.14 -1.38 -22.30
CA MET A 38 0.83 -2.67 -21.68
C MET A 38 0.14 -2.44 -20.33
N LEU A 39 -1.03 -3.05 -20.14
CA LEU A 39 -1.79 -2.92 -18.90
C LEU A 39 -1.06 -3.67 -17.78
N ARG A 40 -0.72 -2.93 -16.73
CA ARG A 40 -0.19 -3.45 -15.47
C ARG A 40 -1.17 -3.17 -14.34
N VAL A 41 -1.15 -4.03 -13.34
CA VAL A 41 -2.03 -3.93 -12.18
C VAL A 41 -1.20 -3.92 -10.90
N GLY A 42 -1.72 -3.24 -9.89
CA GLY A 42 -1.10 -3.15 -8.58
C GLY A 42 -2.14 -2.87 -7.51
N THR A 43 -1.68 -2.77 -6.27
CA THR A 43 -2.47 -2.39 -5.12
C THR A 43 -1.95 -1.05 -4.58
N GLY A 44 -2.84 -0.23 -4.06
CA GLY A 44 -2.46 0.93 -3.27
C GLY A 44 -3.34 1.07 -2.04
N CYS A 45 -3.05 2.09 -1.24
CA CYS A 45 -3.84 2.44 -0.07
C CYS A 45 -4.00 3.96 0.03
N ILE A 46 -5.21 4.41 0.34
CA ILE A 46 -5.48 5.80 0.67
C ILE A 46 -4.96 6.06 2.08
N TRP A 47 -3.93 6.89 2.20
CA TRP A 47 -3.29 7.18 3.48
C TRP A 47 -3.53 8.60 3.98
N LEU A 48 -3.98 9.50 3.09
CA LEU A 48 -4.37 10.86 3.43
C LEU A 48 -5.63 11.23 2.64
N CYS A 49 -6.61 11.80 3.33
CA CYS A 49 -7.79 12.42 2.72
C CYS A 49 -7.89 13.86 3.21
N SER A 50 -8.17 14.78 2.31
CA SER A 50 -8.31 16.21 2.55
C SER A 50 -9.61 16.71 1.92
N GLY A 51 -10.31 17.58 2.64
CA GLY A 51 -11.59 18.15 2.23
C GLY A 51 -12.72 17.81 3.22
N PRO A 52 -13.98 18.07 2.84
CA PRO A 52 -14.36 18.73 1.59
C PRO A 52 -13.88 20.17 1.52
N GLU A 53 -13.46 20.60 0.33
CA GLU A 53 -13.26 22.00 -0.02
C GLU A 53 -14.46 22.55 -0.80
N TYR A 54 -14.90 23.76 -0.48
CA TYR A 54 -16.09 24.38 -1.06
C TYR A 54 -15.77 25.51 -2.01
N ASN A 55 -16.53 25.62 -3.11
CA ASN A 55 -16.47 26.73 -4.07
C ASN A 55 -15.04 27.04 -4.56
N LYS A 56 -14.25 26.00 -4.80
CA LYS A 56 -12.86 26.08 -5.27
C LYS A 56 -12.68 25.30 -6.57
N PRO A 57 -11.68 25.66 -7.41
CA PRO A 57 -11.29 24.88 -8.58
C PRO A 57 -11.00 23.42 -8.22
N CYS A 58 -11.73 22.48 -8.84
CA CYS A 58 -11.53 21.05 -8.62
C CYS A 58 -10.53 20.48 -9.62
N VAL A 59 -9.49 19.83 -9.11
CA VAL A 59 -8.42 19.20 -9.91
C VAL A 59 -8.78 17.79 -10.40
N CYS A 60 -10.00 17.30 -10.12
CA CYS A 60 -10.41 16.00 -10.63
C CYS A 60 -10.56 16.03 -12.16
N PHE A 61 -10.36 14.87 -12.79
CA PHE A 61 -10.40 14.75 -14.24
C PHE A 61 -11.74 15.19 -14.86
N LYS A 62 -12.86 14.97 -14.16
CA LYS A 62 -14.20 15.36 -14.64
C LYS A 62 -14.41 16.88 -14.66
N CYS A 63 -13.89 17.58 -13.64
CA CYS A 63 -14.07 19.03 -13.52
C CYS A 63 -13.06 19.82 -14.36
N ALA A 64 -11.87 19.27 -14.60
CA ALA A 64 -10.81 19.91 -15.39
C ALA A 64 -10.53 21.36 -14.94
N GLY A 65 -10.46 21.60 -13.63
CA GLY A 65 -10.17 22.92 -13.04
C GLY A 65 -11.38 23.84 -12.87
N LYS A 66 -12.59 23.43 -13.28
CA LYS A 66 -13.82 24.20 -12.97
C LYS A 66 -14.07 24.25 -11.47
N VAL A 67 -14.67 25.33 -11.02
CA VAL A 67 -15.13 25.48 -9.63
C VAL A 67 -16.18 24.42 -9.34
N ALA A 68 -15.93 23.60 -8.33
CA ALA A 68 -16.91 22.65 -7.80
C ALA A 68 -17.51 23.22 -6.52
N GLU A 69 -18.80 22.98 -6.30
CA GLU A 69 -19.47 23.32 -5.03
C GLU A 69 -18.76 22.66 -3.86
N LYS A 70 -18.36 21.40 -4.04
CA LYS A 70 -17.71 20.56 -3.04
C LYS A 70 -16.76 19.55 -3.71
N HIS A 71 -15.56 19.36 -3.17
CA HIS A 71 -14.65 18.32 -3.66
C HIS A 71 -13.65 17.85 -2.59
N TRP A 72 -13.07 16.66 -2.82
CA TRP A 72 -12.06 16.04 -1.97
C TRP A 72 -10.80 15.77 -2.78
N THR A 73 -9.67 15.78 -2.09
CA THR A 73 -8.39 15.29 -2.59
C THR A 73 -7.87 14.21 -1.65
N PHE A 74 -7.19 13.21 -2.19
CA PHE A 74 -6.66 12.13 -1.38
C PHE A 74 -5.40 11.54 -1.99
N HIS A 75 -4.53 11.01 -1.15
CA HIS A 75 -3.26 10.46 -1.55
C HIS A 75 -3.33 8.94 -1.54
N VAL A 76 -3.02 8.33 -2.68
CA VAL A 76 -2.87 6.88 -2.81
C VAL A 76 -1.38 6.55 -2.77
N ARG A 77 -0.99 5.72 -1.81
CA ARG A 77 0.36 5.16 -1.71
C ARG A 77 0.40 3.80 -2.40
N THR A 78 1.45 3.56 -3.17
CA THR A 78 1.76 2.26 -3.80
C THR A 78 3.27 2.07 -3.84
N ALA A 79 3.76 1.02 -4.50
CA ALA A 79 5.19 0.80 -4.73
C ALA A 79 5.67 1.60 -5.96
N GLN A 80 6.89 2.12 -5.91
CA GLN A 80 7.44 2.95 -6.99
C GLN A 80 7.64 2.14 -8.27
N HIS A 81 8.00 0.85 -8.18
CA HIS A 81 8.08 0.00 -9.37
C HIS A 81 6.70 -0.20 -10.04
N VAL A 82 5.57 -0.03 -9.33
CA VAL A 82 4.22 -0.06 -9.91
C VAL A 82 3.95 1.22 -10.71
N VAL A 83 4.19 2.39 -10.11
CA VAL A 83 4.05 3.71 -10.75
C VAL A 83 5.35 4.49 -10.60
N TYR A 84 6.10 4.59 -11.70
CA TYR A 84 7.48 5.10 -11.65
C TYR A 84 7.57 6.62 -11.55
N ASN A 85 6.86 7.35 -12.41
CA ASN A 85 6.92 8.81 -12.51
C ASN A 85 5.55 9.45 -12.77
N SER A 86 5.51 10.78 -12.89
CA SER A 86 4.30 11.54 -13.18
C SER A 86 3.62 11.16 -14.50
N GLU A 87 4.38 10.72 -15.50
CA GLU A 87 3.82 10.27 -16.78
C GLU A 87 2.96 9.02 -16.60
N GLU A 88 3.49 8.01 -15.91
CA GLU A 88 2.73 6.80 -15.58
C GLU A 88 1.56 7.10 -14.65
N ALA A 89 1.77 7.96 -13.66
CA ALA A 89 0.74 8.35 -12.70
C ALA A 89 -0.46 8.96 -13.41
N ARG A 90 -0.29 9.97 -14.27
CA ARG A 90 -1.40 10.61 -15.01
C ARG A 90 -2.17 9.66 -15.93
N LYS A 91 -1.56 8.55 -16.34
CA LYS A 91 -2.18 7.48 -17.15
C LYS A 91 -2.69 6.31 -16.29
N THR A 92 -2.69 6.45 -14.97
CA THR A 92 -3.14 5.45 -14.01
C THR A 92 -4.58 5.69 -13.58
N LYS A 93 -5.35 4.61 -13.54
CA LYS A 93 -6.71 4.56 -13.03
C LYS A 93 -6.72 3.84 -11.68
N VAL A 94 -7.42 4.39 -10.70
CA VAL A 94 -7.60 3.83 -9.36
C VAL A 94 -9.05 3.39 -9.22
N ASP A 95 -9.26 2.09 -8.99
CA ASP A 95 -10.58 1.54 -8.67
C ASP A 95 -10.71 1.37 -7.15
N LEU A 96 -11.73 2.00 -6.58
CA LEU A 96 -12.05 1.96 -5.16
C LEU A 96 -13.21 1.00 -4.91
N PHE A 97 -13.21 0.36 -3.73
CA PHE A 97 -14.29 -0.53 -3.29
C PHE A 97 -14.56 -1.71 -4.25
N TYR A 98 -13.48 -2.27 -4.80
CA TYR A 98 -13.55 -3.46 -5.66
C TYR A 98 -13.41 -4.75 -4.83
N ASP A 99 -14.46 -5.08 -4.10
CA ASP A 99 -14.47 -6.10 -3.06
C ASP A 99 -14.75 -7.50 -3.62
N ASP A 100 -15.62 -7.56 -4.62
CA ASP A 100 -15.98 -8.76 -5.34
C ASP A 100 -16.18 -8.48 -6.84
N SER A 101 -16.40 -9.55 -7.61
CA SER A 101 -16.60 -9.44 -9.06
C SER A 101 -17.95 -8.80 -9.45
N SER A 102 -18.97 -8.80 -8.57
CA SER A 102 -20.26 -8.17 -8.85
C SER A 102 -20.24 -6.67 -8.66
N CYS A 103 -19.29 -6.11 -7.89
CA CYS A 103 -19.17 -4.67 -7.66
C CYS A 103 -19.12 -3.83 -8.96
N GLN A 104 -18.59 -4.40 -10.04
CA GLN A 104 -18.59 -3.76 -11.36
C GLN A 104 -19.98 -3.66 -11.99
N ARG A 105 -20.83 -4.68 -11.80
CA ARG A 105 -22.20 -4.71 -12.32
C ARG A 105 -23.16 -3.93 -11.43
N ASP A 106 -22.94 -3.99 -10.12
CA ASP A 106 -23.82 -3.39 -9.12
C ASP A 106 -23.59 -1.88 -8.93
N GLY A 107 -22.62 -1.28 -9.64
CA GLY A 107 -22.27 0.13 -9.47
C GLY A 107 -21.64 0.46 -8.11
N LYS A 108 -21.18 -0.55 -7.35
CA LYS A 108 -20.57 -0.40 -6.01
C LYS A 108 -19.08 -0.07 -6.06
N MET A 109 -18.49 -0.05 -7.25
CA MET A 109 -17.08 0.27 -7.48
C MET A 109 -16.97 1.64 -8.15
N TRP A 110 -16.10 2.50 -7.61
CA TRP A 110 -15.79 3.78 -8.22
C TRP A 110 -14.44 3.73 -8.90
N SER A 111 -14.27 4.60 -9.89
CA SER A 111 -12.99 4.77 -10.54
C SER A 111 -12.62 6.24 -10.65
N VAL A 112 -11.39 6.56 -10.28
CA VAL A 112 -10.80 7.89 -10.45
C VAL A 112 -9.52 7.82 -11.28
N MET A 113 -9.18 8.91 -11.94
CA MET A 113 -7.87 9.10 -12.55
C MET A 113 -6.94 9.77 -11.54
N VAL A 114 -5.69 9.36 -11.55
CA VAL A 114 -4.64 10.06 -10.79
C VAL A 114 -4.38 11.42 -11.44
N VAL A 115 -4.28 12.45 -10.61
CA VAL A 115 -4.00 13.83 -11.02
C VAL A 115 -2.51 14.01 -11.30
N ASP A 116 -1.66 13.57 -10.36
CA ASP A 116 -0.20 13.60 -10.51
C ASP A 116 0.49 12.64 -9.53
N LYS A 117 1.78 12.37 -9.79
CA LYS A 117 2.68 11.77 -8.80
C LYS A 117 3.18 12.86 -7.84
N LEU A 118 3.23 12.53 -6.55
CA LEU A 118 3.89 13.32 -5.53
C LEU A 118 5.33 12.85 -5.35
N SER A 119 6.21 13.76 -4.95
CA SER A 119 7.64 13.45 -4.76
C SER A 119 7.83 12.22 -3.87
N SER A 120 8.63 11.27 -4.34
CA SER A 120 9.02 10.08 -3.59
C SER A 120 10.52 10.14 -3.28
N PRO A 121 10.95 9.92 -2.04
CA PRO A 121 12.35 9.65 -1.74
C PRO A 121 12.92 8.56 -2.63
N SER A 122 14.06 8.80 -3.27
CA SER A 122 14.71 7.87 -4.20
C SER A 122 15.20 6.57 -3.55
N GLU A 123 15.30 6.54 -2.21
CA GLU A 123 15.87 5.43 -1.44
C GLU A 123 14.84 4.37 -1.05
N ILE A 124 13.55 4.61 -1.30
CA ILE A 124 12.46 3.75 -0.82
C ILE A 124 11.52 3.45 -1.99
N ASP A 125 11.12 2.19 -2.14
CA ASP A 125 10.16 1.73 -3.17
C ASP A 125 8.71 2.09 -2.80
N TRP A 126 8.45 3.39 -2.62
CA TRP A 126 7.11 3.93 -2.38
C TRP A 126 6.81 5.09 -3.32
N CYS A 127 5.55 5.18 -3.74
CA CYS A 127 5.06 6.24 -4.61
C CYS A 127 3.75 6.76 -4.06
N ASP A 128 3.69 8.07 -3.81
CA ASP A 128 2.45 8.76 -3.45
C ASP A 128 1.86 9.42 -4.69
N MET A 129 0.55 9.29 -4.87
CA MET A 129 -0.18 9.84 -6.01
C MET A 129 -1.34 10.67 -5.51
N LEU A 130 -1.54 11.85 -6.10
CA LEU A 130 -2.67 12.71 -5.82
C LEU A 130 -3.87 12.27 -6.66
N CYS A 131 -4.99 12.02 -6.01
CA CYS A 131 -6.30 11.78 -6.61
C CYS A 131 -7.29 12.84 -6.15
N ALA A 132 -8.37 13.04 -6.90
CA ALA A 132 -9.42 13.97 -6.54
C ALA A 132 -10.79 13.50 -7.03
N THR A 133 -11.83 13.89 -6.30
CA THR A 133 -13.23 13.64 -6.67
C THR A 133 -14.12 14.80 -6.25
N CYS A 134 -15.14 15.11 -7.07
CA CYS A 134 -16.26 15.99 -6.72
C CYS A 134 -17.57 15.20 -6.54
N ASP A 135 -17.50 13.87 -6.60
CA ASP A 135 -18.62 12.97 -6.34
C ASP A 135 -18.80 12.85 -4.82
N GLU A 136 -19.94 13.30 -4.31
CA GLU A 136 -20.18 13.41 -2.87
C GLU A 136 -20.29 12.07 -2.16
N ASP A 137 -20.90 11.08 -2.80
CA ASP A 137 -21.04 9.73 -2.23
C ASP A 137 -19.65 9.09 -2.10
N LEU A 138 -18.83 9.21 -3.14
CA LEU A 138 -17.45 8.74 -3.11
C LEU A 138 -16.61 9.50 -2.07
N GLY A 139 -16.69 10.83 -2.07
CA GLY A 139 -15.94 11.69 -1.17
C GLY A 139 -16.25 11.42 0.30
N GLY A 140 -17.54 11.37 0.64
CA GLY A 140 -18.02 11.07 1.98
C GLY A 140 -17.62 9.66 2.45
N ARG A 141 -17.66 8.66 1.56
CA ARG A 141 -17.23 7.29 1.91
C ARG A 141 -15.73 7.21 2.19
N ILE A 142 -14.89 7.87 1.38
CA ILE A 142 -13.43 7.92 1.61
C ILE A 142 -13.13 8.65 2.92
N GLU A 143 -13.73 9.81 3.13
CA GLU A 143 -13.54 10.61 4.34
C GLU A 143 -13.95 9.85 5.61
N SER A 144 -15.09 9.14 5.57
CA SER A 144 -15.56 8.31 6.67
C SER A 144 -14.59 7.16 6.99
N ALA A 145 -14.16 6.39 5.98
CA ALA A 145 -13.22 5.30 6.16
C ALA A 145 -11.85 5.82 6.67
N TRP A 146 -11.35 6.92 6.10
CA TRP A 146 -10.08 7.52 6.52
C TRP A 146 -10.15 8.07 7.95
N SER A 147 -11.26 8.71 8.33
CA SER A 147 -11.47 9.23 9.68
C SER A 147 -11.57 8.12 10.71
N CYS A 148 -12.30 7.04 10.44
CA CYS A 148 -12.36 5.86 11.29
C CYS A 148 -10.95 5.26 11.49
N TRP A 149 -10.20 5.10 10.40
CA TRP A 149 -8.82 4.62 10.47
C TRP A 149 -7.90 5.52 11.32
N LEU A 150 -7.95 6.84 11.12
CA LEU A 150 -7.06 7.79 11.80
C LEU A 150 -7.42 8.01 13.28
N HIS A 151 -8.69 8.30 13.56
CA HIS A 151 -9.14 8.66 14.91
C HIS A 151 -9.07 7.47 15.87
N GLU A 152 -9.47 6.28 15.40
CA GLU A 152 -9.49 5.08 16.24
C GLU A 152 -8.14 4.37 16.24
N GLY A 153 -7.35 4.45 15.16
CA GLY A 153 -6.07 3.75 15.03
C GLY A 153 -4.86 4.44 15.69
N VAL A 154 -4.89 5.78 15.84
CA VAL A 154 -3.77 6.53 16.45
C VAL A 154 -3.91 6.67 17.96
N GLN A 155 -5.15 6.81 18.47
CA GLN A 155 -5.39 7.05 19.89
C GLN A 155 -5.59 5.76 20.70
N ASN A 156 -6.14 4.70 20.09
CA ASN A 156 -6.43 3.45 20.77
C ASN A 156 -5.74 2.28 20.07
N PRO A 157 -4.78 1.61 20.73
CA PRO A 157 -4.21 0.36 20.23
C PRO A 157 -5.31 -0.65 19.91
N GLN A 158 -5.40 -1.07 18.66
CA GLN A 158 -6.52 -1.86 18.17
C GLN A 158 -6.36 -3.34 18.56
N ASP A 159 -7.26 -3.82 19.40
CA ASP A 159 -7.35 -5.23 19.73
C ASP A 159 -8.01 -6.00 18.58
N LEU A 160 -7.19 -6.64 17.74
CA LEU A 160 -7.67 -7.43 16.61
C LEU A 160 -7.90 -8.90 16.99
N SER A 161 -7.80 -9.28 18.28
CA SER A 161 -8.03 -10.66 18.75
C SER A 161 -9.43 -11.16 18.37
N GLY A 162 -10.44 -10.28 18.38
CA GLY A 162 -11.82 -10.61 17.99
C GLY A 162 -12.05 -10.80 16.49
N LEU A 163 -11.06 -10.60 15.62
CA LEU A 163 -11.21 -10.89 14.19
C LEU A 163 -11.07 -12.38 13.88
N ASN A 164 -10.58 -13.21 14.81
CA ASN A 164 -10.26 -14.64 14.58
C ASN A 164 -9.38 -14.89 13.34
N LEU A 165 -8.74 -13.84 12.78
CA LEU A 165 -7.91 -13.92 11.58
C LEU A 165 -6.51 -14.47 11.90
N VAL A 166 -6.11 -14.40 13.17
CA VAL A 166 -4.81 -14.89 13.63
C VAL A 166 -5.04 -15.72 14.89
N PRO A 167 -4.51 -16.95 14.98
CA PRO A 167 -4.51 -17.70 16.22
C PRO A 167 -3.79 -16.91 17.32
N PHE A 168 -4.47 -16.72 18.45
CA PHE A 168 -3.87 -16.20 19.67
C PHE A 168 -2.90 -17.26 20.20
N CYS A 169 -1.60 -17.07 19.94
CA CYS A 169 -0.57 -17.96 20.44
C CYS A 169 0.57 -17.11 20.99
N ASP A 170 0.79 -17.16 22.31
CA ASP A 170 1.81 -16.37 23.00
C ASP A 170 3.24 -16.72 22.56
N GLU A 171 3.42 -17.90 21.95
CA GLU A 171 4.69 -18.40 21.46
C GLU A 171 4.63 -18.56 19.93
N GLY A 172 5.07 -17.54 19.21
CA GLY A 172 5.09 -17.59 17.74
C GLY A 172 5.58 -16.30 17.09
N PRO A 173 5.91 -16.36 15.78
CA PRO A 173 6.25 -15.16 15.02
C PRO A 173 5.07 -14.19 14.95
N ASP A 174 5.38 -12.90 14.83
CA ASP A 174 4.36 -11.86 14.67
C ASP A 174 3.55 -12.10 13.38
N PRO A 175 2.21 -12.09 13.42
CA PRO A 175 1.41 -12.24 12.22
C PRO A 175 1.54 -11.01 11.31
N VAL A 176 1.38 -11.26 10.01
CA VAL A 176 1.35 -10.25 8.96
C VAL A 176 0.08 -10.41 8.14
N VAL A 177 -0.70 -9.35 8.06
CA VAL A 177 -1.92 -9.28 7.25
C VAL A 177 -1.68 -8.35 6.06
N ILE A 178 -2.09 -8.78 4.88
CA ILE A 178 -2.04 -7.98 3.65
C ILE A 178 -3.43 -7.99 3.01
N VAL A 179 -3.95 -6.80 2.73
CA VAL A 179 -5.14 -6.60 1.90
C VAL A 179 -4.67 -6.13 0.52
N SER A 180 -4.98 -6.88 -0.53
CA SER A 180 -4.47 -6.58 -1.87
C SER A 180 -5.40 -7.00 -3.00
N HIS A 181 -5.07 -6.58 -4.22
CA HIS A 181 -5.70 -6.97 -5.48
C HIS A 181 -4.79 -7.92 -6.28
N PRO A 182 -4.68 -9.20 -5.88
CA PRO A 182 -3.84 -10.16 -6.58
C PRO A 182 -4.26 -10.29 -8.04
N HIS A 183 -3.32 -10.13 -8.96
CA HIS A 183 -3.55 -10.09 -10.41
C HIS A 183 -4.61 -9.07 -10.85
N GLY A 184 -4.86 -8.03 -10.04
CA GLY A 184 -5.93 -7.04 -10.29
C GLY A 184 -7.35 -7.58 -10.05
N GLN A 185 -7.50 -8.73 -9.41
CA GLN A 185 -8.77 -9.34 -9.02
C GLN A 185 -9.40 -8.61 -7.81
N PRO A 186 -10.65 -8.93 -7.41
CA PRO A 186 -11.24 -8.34 -6.23
C PRO A 186 -10.39 -8.53 -4.98
N LYS A 187 -10.56 -7.64 -3.99
CA LYS A 187 -9.74 -7.63 -2.77
C LYS A 187 -9.62 -9.01 -2.14
N LYS A 188 -8.41 -9.37 -1.74
CA LYS A 188 -8.11 -10.56 -0.95
C LYS A 188 -7.36 -10.16 0.31
N ILE A 189 -7.67 -10.85 1.39
CA ILE A 189 -6.98 -10.75 2.66
C ILE A 189 -6.12 -12.00 2.78
N THR A 190 -4.84 -11.80 3.02
CA THR A 190 -3.87 -12.88 3.20
C THR A 190 -3.17 -12.71 4.53
N VAL A 191 -2.88 -13.84 5.18
CA VAL A 191 -2.25 -13.88 6.51
C VAL A 191 -1.00 -14.73 6.41
N GLY A 192 0.06 -14.27 7.05
CA GLY A 192 1.32 -14.97 7.20
C GLY A 192 2.03 -14.47 8.45
N GLU A 193 3.35 -14.55 8.43
CA GLU A 193 4.19 -14.34 9.60
C GLU A 193 5.43 -13.54 9.23
N VAL A 194 5.86 -12.67 10.15
CA VAL A 194 7.16 -12.01 10.10
C VAL A 194 8.25 -13.07 10.23
N LYS A 195 9.19 -13.09 9.29
CA LYS A 195 10.40 -13.93 9.36
C LYS A 195 11.60 -13.13 9.85
N TYR A 196 11.66 -11.87 9.49
CA TYR A 196 12.72 -10.96 9.92
C TYR A 196 12.20 -9.53 10.02
N ARG A 197 12.66 -8.81 11.04
CA ARG A 197 12.40 -7.37 11.21
C ARG A 197 13.70 -6.68 11.56
N ALA A 198 14.10 -5.70 10.75
CA ALA A 198 15.29 -4.90 11.04
C ALA A 198 15.10 -4.11 12.34
N LYS A 199 16.03 -4.26 13.30
CA LYS A 199 15.97 -3.56 14.60
C LYS A 199 16.51 -2.12 14.54
N ARG A 200 17.31 -1.79 13.52
CA ARG A 200 17.96 -0.49 13.30
C ARG A 200 18.01 -0.20 11.79
N GLY A 201 17.88 1.06 11.41
CA GLY A 201 17.88 1.49 10.00
C GLY A 201 16.47 1.58 9.39
N PRO A 202 16.34 1.62 8.05
CA PRO A 202 15.04 1.60 7.39
C PRO A 202 14.24 0.39 7.87
N ARG A 203 12.95 0.59 8.14
CA ARG A 203 12.05 -0.45 8.66
C ARG A 203 11.73 -1.45 7.55
N ILE A 204 12.69 -2.30 7.26
CA ILE A 204 12.59 -3.45 6.36
C ILE A 204 12.04 -4.61 7.16
N MET A 205 11.04 -5.27 6.59
CA MET A 205 10.43 -6.46 7.14
C MET A 205 10.32 -7.55 6.09
N GLU A 206 10.75 -8.75 6.44
CA GLU A 206 10.57 -9.97 5.65
C GLU A 206 9.44 -10.79 6.26
N TYR A 207 8.57 -11.33 5.40
CA TYR A 207 7.43 -12.14 5.80
C TYR A 207 7.10 -13.18 4.73
N ASN A 208 6.36 -14.22 5.13
CA ASN A 208 5.94 -15.32 4.25
C ASN A 208 4.45 -15.26 3.85
N THR A 209 3.77 -14.13 4.09
CA THR A 209 2.38 -13.93 3.64
C THR A 209 2.28 -14.13 2.14
N PRO A 210 1.37 -14.99 1.63
CA PRO A 210 1.24 -15.23 0.20
C PRO A 210 0.92 -13.94 -0.57
N THR A 211 1.70 -13.63 -1.59
CA THR A 211 1.43 -12.52 -2.51
C THR A 211 1.74 -12.95 -3.94
N CYS A 212 1.27 -12.20 -4.92
CA CYS A 212 1.52 -12.48 -6.33
C CYS A 212 1.60 -11.16 -7.11
N PRO A 213 1.92 -11.18 -8.42
CA PRO A 213 1.79 -10.00 -9.27
C PRO A 213 0.43 -9.33 -9.06
N GLY A 214 0.40 -8.00 -8.93
CA GLY A 214 -0.80 -7.23 -8.56
C GLY A 214 -0.93 -6.91 -7.06
N SER A 215 -0.29 -7.69 -6.18
CA SER A 215 -0.22 -7.35 -4.75
C SER A 215 0.81 -6.25 -4.45
N SER A 216 1.75 -5.96 -5.34
CA SER A 216 2.73 -4.87 -5.17
C SER A 216 2.04 -3.55 -4.84
N GLY A 217 2.58 -2.83 -3.88
CA GLY A 217 2.00 -1.59 -3.37
C GLY A 217 0.95 -1.77 -2.26
N ALA A 218 0.57 -3.02 -1.96
CA ALA A 218 -0.34 -3.31 -0.86
C ALA A 218 0.25 -2.92 0.49
N THR A 219 -0.61 -2.50 1.39
CA THR A 219 -0.21 -2.19 2.75
C THR A 219 0.06 -3.48 3.54
N VAL A 220 1.19 -3.52 4.24
CA VAL A 220 1.63 -4.63 5.05
C VAL A 220 1.43 -4.30 6.53
N PHE A 221 0.53 -5.05 7.16
CA PHE A 221 0.16 -4.88 8.55
C PHE A 221 0.84 -5.94 9.39
N ALA A 222 1.92 -5.55 10.05
CA ALA A 222 2.63 -6.42 10.95
C ALA A 222 2.28 -6.09 12.38
N TYR A 223 1.91 -7.12 13.12
CA TYR A 223 1.54 -7.00 14.51
C TYR A 223 2.85 -6.88 15.30
N ASP A 224 2.89 -6.06 16.33
CA ASP A 224 4.03 -5.98 17.26
C ASP A 224 3.55 -6.44 18.63
N ARG A 225 3.88 -7.68 18.99
CA ARG A 225 3.52 -8.26 20.30
C ARG A 225 4.32 -7.66 21.46
N ASN A 226 5.46 -7.01 21.19
CA ASN A 226 6.41 -6.58 22.22
C ASN A 226 6.13 -5.19 22.80
N ARG A 227 5.11 -4.48 22.30
CA ARG A 227 4.73 -3.14 22.81
C ARG A 227 3.66 -3.16 23.91
N GLY A 228 3.24 -4.34 24.37
CA GLY A 228 2.25 -4.52 25.45
C GLY A 228 1.35 -5.73 25.18
N LYS A 229 0.27 -5.90 25.97
CA LYS A 229 -0.73 -6.97 25.79
C LYS A 229 -1.58 -6.88 24.50
N PHE A 230 -1.27 -5.92 23.61
CA PHE A 230 -2.09 -5.61 22.44
C PHE A 230 -1.24 -5.64 21.18
N SER A 231 -1.83 -6.09 20.09
CA SER A 231 -1.20 -6.08 18.78
C SER A 231 -1.40 -4.73 18.09
N TYR A 232 -0.33 -4.06 17.69
CA TYR A 232 -0.42 -2.76 17.03
C TYR A 232 -0.37 -2.90 15.51
N ILE A 233 -1.24 -2.19 14.80
CA ILE A 233 -0.97 -1.83 13.40
C ILE A 233 -0.21 -0.49 13.40
N SER A 234 0.98 -0.45 12.80
CA SER A 234 1.69 0.82 12.64
C SER A 234 0.92 1.74 11.69
N ALA A 235 0.56 2.94 12.17
CA ALA A 235 -0.03 4.01 11.33
C ALA A 235 0.83 4.34 10.10
N ILE A 236 2.13 4.04 10.17
CA ILE A 236 3.05 4.07 9.03
C ILE A 236 3.25 2.62 8.59
N SER A 237 2.33 2.14 7.76
CA SER A 237 2.41 0.77 7.30
C SER A 237 3.41 0.62 6.16
N ALA A 238 4.06 -0.53 6.13
CA ALA A 238 5.04 -0.82 5.09
C ALA A 238 4.34 -1.12 3.77
N VAL A 239 4.96 -0.80 2.64
CA VAL A 239 4.41 -1.11 1.31
C VAL A 239 5.02 -2.40 0.78
N HIS A 240 4.20 -3.36 0.37
CA HIS A 240 4.67 -4.62 -0.20
C HIS A 240 5.44 -4.34 -1.50
N SER A 241 6.69 -4.77 -1.52
CA SER A 241 7.54 -4.79 -2.71
C SER A 241 7.89 -6.24 -3.02
N GLY A 242 7.43 -6.73 -4.18
CA GLY A 242 7.67 -8.10 -4.63
C GLY A 242 9.01 -8.30 -5.35
N SER A 243 9.76 -7.23 -5.64
CA SER A 243 10.90 -7.22 -6.56
C SER A 243 12.28 -7.17 -5.91
N TYR A 244 12.38 -7.28 -4.58
CA TYR A 244 13.67 -7.05 -3.90
C TYR A 244 14.54 -8.30 -3.76
N ASP A 245 14.95 -8.90 -4.89
CA ASP A 245 15.99 -9.93 -4.92
C ASP A 245 17.43 -9.37 -4.88
N LYS A 246 17.59 -8.03 -4.94
CA LYS A 246 18.90 -7.36 -4.90
C LYS A 246 19.03 -6.47 -3.66
N PRO A 247 19.63 -6.94 -2.55
CA PRO A 247 19.96 -6.05 -1.44
C PRO A 247 20.90 -4.93 -1.92
N CYS A 248 20.65 -3.71 -1.45
CA CYS A 248 21.53 -2.55 -1.61
C CYS A 248 23.00 -2.95 -1.35
N THR A 249 23.93 -2.46 -2.16
CA THR A 249 25.30 -2.98 -2.29
C THR A 249 26.11 -3.05 -1.00
N GLU A 250 25.77 -2.27 0.03
CA GLU A 250 26.40 -2.38 1.37
C GLU A 250 25.91 -3.60 2.18
N HIS A 251 24.71 -4.12 1.89
CA HIS A 251 24.14 -5.30 2.53
C HIS A 251 24.56 -6.63 1.88
N LYS A 252 25.11 -6.60 0.65
CA LYS A 252 25.59 -7.79 -0.09
C LYS A 252 26.56 -8.65 0.71
N HIS A 253 27.46 -8.04 1.48
CA HIS A 253 28.48 -8.78 2.23
C HIS A 253 27.92 -9.56 3.43
N ARG A 254 26.95 -8.99 4.16
CA ARG A 254 26.25 -9.70 5.25
C ARG A 254 25.26 -10.73 4.72
N PHE A 255 24.60 -10.44 3.61
CA PHE A 255 23.58 -11.31 3.02
C PHE A 255 24.18 -12.58 2.40
N ASN A 256 25.31 -12.47 1.69
CA ASN A 256 26.03 -13.62 1.14
C ASN A 256 26.59 -14.55 2.23
N LEU A 257 26.96 -13.99 3.40
CA LEU A 257 27.42 -14.77 4.54
C LEU A 257 26.27 -15.60 5.16
N LEU A 258 25.10 -14.98 5.35
CA LEU A 258 23.91 -15.66 5.90
C LEU A 258 23.33 -16.69 4.92
N LYS A 259 23.24 -16.37 3.62
CA LYS A 259 22.77 -17.32 2.58
C LYS A 259 23.66 -18.57 2.50
N ARG A 260 24.99 -18.42 2.66
CA ARG A 260 25.93 -19.56 2.74
C ARG A 260 25.77 -20.38 4.02
N ILE A 261 25.44 -19.76 5.15
CA ILE A 261 25.19 -20.46 6.42
C ILE A 261 23.89 -21.25 6.35
N PHE A 262 22.81 -20.64 5.83
CA PHE A 262 21.51 -21.32 5.73
C PHE A 262 21.48 -22.44 4.69
N ASN A 263 22.17 -22.29 3.56
CA ASN A 263 22.28 -23.34 2.54
C ASN A 263 23.15 -24.54 3.01
N LYS A 264 24.04 -24.34 3.98
CA LYS A 264 24.79 -25.45 4.60
C LYS A 264 23.97 -26.22 5.64
N LEU A 265 22.86 -25.66 6.14
CA LEU A 265 22.04 -26.25 7.20
C LEU A 265 20.83 -27.05 6.69
N ARG A 266 20.48 -26.98 5.40
CA ARG A 266 19.30 -27.67 4.85
C ARG A 266 19.69 -28.57 3.68
N GLY A 267 19.80 -29.87 3.97
CA GLY A 267 19.81 -30.91 2.94
C GLY A 267 18.39 -31.15 2.42
N HIS A 268 18.19 -30.86 1.14
CA HIS A 268 17.07 -31.22 0.26
C HIS A 268 15.66 -30.58 0.40
N GLU A 269 15.13 -30.33 -0.81
CA GLU A 269 13.82 -29.83 -1.29
C GLU A 269 13.30 -28.48 -0.80
N ALA A 270 13.72 -27.43 -1.52
CA ALA A 270 13.16 -26.09 -1.39
C ALA A 270 11.81 -26.01 -2.14
N THR A 271 10.71 -26.00 -1.40
CA THR A 271 9.58 -25.14 -1.76
C THR A 271 10.12 -23.72 -1.91
N VAL A 272 9.86 -23.06 -3.03
CA VAL A 272 10.33 -21.69 -3.29
C VAL A 272 9.83 -20.80 -2.15
N VAL A 273 10.73 -20.42 -1.26
CA VAL A 273 10.42 -19.51 -0.15
C VAL A 273 10.30 -18.13 -0.76
N GLN A 274 9.08 -17.68 -0.99
CA GLN A 274 8.80 -16.31 -1.40
C GLN A 274 9.15 -15.38 -0.22
N LEU A 275 10.21 -14.59 -0.38
CA LEU A 275 10.59 -13.55 0.58
C LEU A 275 9.97 -12.24 0.11
N ASN A 276 9.00 -11.76 0.89
CA ASN A 276 8.32 -10.51 0.60
C ASN A 276 8.87 -9.40 1.48
N TYR A 277 9.03 -8.20 0.91
CA TYR A 277 9.58 -7.05 1.61
C TYR A 277 8.54 -5.97 1.85
N GLY A 278 8.70 -5.22 2.93
CA GLY A 278 7.95 -4.00 3.20
C GLY A 278 8.86 -2.89 3.67
N TYR A 279 8.70 -1.67 3.14
CA TYR A 279 9.38 -0.46 3.61
C TYR A 279 8.44 0.47 4.36
N CYS A 280 8.84 0.88 5.57
CA CYS A 280 8.14 1.90 6.36
C CYS A 280 9.02 3.15 6.48
N GLY A 281 8.62 4.25 5.82
CA GLY A 281 9.28 5.55 5.87
C GLY A 281 8.71 6.43 7.00
N VAL A 282 9.56 7.13 7.75
CA VAL A 282 9.10 8.03 8.82
C VAL A 282 8.48 9.29 8.19
N LEU A 283 7.17 9.49 8.38
CA LEU A 283 6.48 10.71 7.96
C LEU A 283 6.44 11.68 9.15
N VAL A 284 7.14 12.82 9.04
CA VAL A 284 7.02 13.92 9.99
C VAL A 284 5.75 14.71 9.63
N LEU A 285 4.64 14.40 10.29
CA LEU A 285 3.40 15.17 10.16
C LEU A 285 3.59 16.53 10.85
N ASN A 286 4.01 17.55 10.11
CA ASN A 286 3.88 18.94 10.58
C ASN A 286 2.42 19.36 10.43
N CYS A 287 1.63 19.12 11.47
CA CYS A 287 0.29 19.66 11.57
C CYS A 287 0.38 21.21 11.71
N PRO A 288 -0.20 22.02 10.81
CA PRO A 288 -0.25 23.45 11.00
C PRO A 288 -1.13 23.74 12.22
N ARG A 289 -0.53 24.18 13.33
CA ARG A 289 -1.27 24.76 14.44
C ARG A 289 -2.09 25.92 13.88
N LYS A 290 -3.42 25.78 13.88
CA LYS A 290 -4.31 26.94 13.81
C LYS A 290 -3.90 27.88 14.94
N ARG A 291 -3.37 29.05 14.59
CA ARG A 291 -3.28 30.16 15.55
C ARG A 291 -4.72 30.56 15.85
N ILE A 292 -5.12 30.37 17.10
CA ILE A 292 -6.29 31.01 17.69
C ILE A 292 -5.97 32.50 17.81
#